data_AF-A0A0G0GBF9-F1
#
_entry.id   AF-A0A0G0GBF9-F1
#
_cell.length_a   1.000
_cell.length_b   1.000
_cell.length_c   1.000
_cell.angle_alpha   90.00
_cell.angle_beta   90.00
_cell.angle_gamma   90.00
#
_symmetry.space_group_name_H-M   'P 1'
#
loop_
_entity.id
_entity.type
_entity.pdbx_description
1 polymer ?
#
loop_
_entity_poly.entity_id
_entity_poly.type
_entity_poly.pdbx_seq_one_letter_code
_entity_poly.pdbx_strand_id
1 'polypeptide(L)'
;MGSQIIINDTLQITTEQGFPVEVLNLEKHQNSPITLAEVENKIFTFHKSSARIYHTPPTRCFLVQNINGKWLYWGKILMLEQTITSDDNYSQTTTGKYKIIEIYNPEYQKQITLHETPEGLSYFLKD
;
A
#
# COMPACT_ATOMS: atom_id res chain seq x y z
N MET A 1 -3.84 12.44 28.85
CA MET A 1 -4.44 11.33 28.06
C MET A 1 -4.01 11.50 26.62
N GLY A 2 -3.68 10.43 25.91
CA GLY A 2 -3.18 10.48 24.52
C GLY A 2 -4.00 9.58 23.60
N SER A 3 -4.06 9.94 22.31
CA SER A 3 -4.68 9.13 21.25
C SER A 3 -3.64 8.21 20.60
N GLN A 4 -4.09 7.09 20.03
CA GLN A 4 -3.21 6.17 19.31
C GLN A 4 -2.82 6.75 17.95
N ILE A 5 -1.51 6.82 17.67
CA ILE A 5 -0.98 7.14 16.34
C ILE A 5 -0.14 5.94 15.88
N ILE A 6 -0.40 5.46 14.66
CA ILE A 6 0.31 4.31 14.10
C ILE A 6 1.33 4.80 13.07
N ILE A 7 2.61 4.55 13.32
CA ILE A 7 3.68 4.88 12.37
C ILE A 7 3.99 3.62 11.55
N ASN A 8 3.95 3.71 10.21
CA ASN A 8 4.22 2.58 9.33
C ASN A 8 5.14 2.97 8.16
N ASP A 9 5.97 2.04 7.75
CA ASP A 9 6.67 2.08 6.46
C ASP A 9 5.88 1.39 5.33
N THR A 10 4.76 0.75 5.65
CA THR A 10 3.96 -0.06 4.72
C THR A 10 2.57 0.52 4.54
N LEU A 11 2.27 1.04 3.34
CA LEU A 11 0.93 1.42 2.92
C LEU A 11 0.16 0.18 2.48
N GLN A 12 -0.48 -0.44 3.46
CA GLN A 12 -1.39 -1.57 3.28
C GLN A 12 -2.83 -1.04 3.10
N ILE A 13 -3.43 -1.27 1.93
CA ILE A 13 -4.78 -0.75 1.57
C ILE A 13 -5.60 -1.74 0.73
N THR A 14 -6.92 -1.73 0.92
CA THR A 14 -7.90 -2.42 0.05
C THR A 14 -8.23 -1.56 -1.18
N THR A 15 -8.99 -2.10 -2.13
CA THR A 15 -9.55 -1.34 -3.27
C THR A 15 -10.38 -0.16 -2.81
N GLU A 16 -11.26 -0.35 -1.82
CA GLU A 16 -12.10 0.71 -1.26
C GLU A 16 -11.23 1.81 -0.67
N GLN A 17 -10.12 1.44 0.00
CA GLN A 17 -9.14 2.35 0.60
C GLN A 17 -8.25 3.09 -0.41
N GLY A 18 -8.46 2.91 -1.72
CA GLY A 18 -7.74 3.62 -2.78
C GLY A 18 -6.61 2.82 -3.43
N PHE A 19 -6.62 1.49 -3.35
CA PHE A 19 -5.70 0.66 -4.13
C PHE A 19 -6.08 0.69 -5.63
N PRO A 20 -5.16 1.02 -6.55
CA PRO A 20 -5.48 1.30 -7.95
C PRO A 20 -5.56 0.01 -8.79
N VAL A 21 -6.57 -0.82 -8.54
CA VAL A 21 -6.78 -2.12 -9.24
C VAL A 21 -6.91 -2.00 -10.75
N GLU A 22 -7.36 -0.85 -11.26
CA GLU A 22 -7.48 -0.59 -12.70
C GLU A 22 -6.11 -0.59 -13.40
N VAL A 23 -5.05 -0.21 -12.67
CA VAL A 23 -3.69 -0.18 -13.18
C VAL A 23 -2.90 -1.39 -12.69
N LEU A 24 -2.99 -1.68 -11.38
CA LEU A 24 -2.32 -2.81 -10.72
C LEU A 24 -3.25 -4.01 -10.62
N ASN A 25 -3.49 -4.64 -11.77
CA ASN A 25 -4.29 -5.86 -11.86
C ASN A 25 -3.39 -7.10 -11.81
N LEU A 26 -3.65 -8.03 -10.88
CA LEU A 26 -2.81 -9.21 -10.65
C LEU A 26 -2.79 -10.16 -11.85
N GLU A 27 -3.94 -10.46 -12.46
CA GLU A 27 -4.03 -11.35 -13.61
C GLU A 27 -3.28 -10.78 -14.82
N LYS A 28 -3.43 -9.47 -15.07
CA LYS A 28 -2.66 -8.76 -16.09
C LYS A 28 -1.17 -8.86 -15.77
N HIS A 29 -0.77 -8.57 -14.53
CA HIS A 29 0.63 -8.54 -14.11
C HIS A 29 1.32 -9.91 -14.24
N GLN A 30 0.61 -11.01 -13.98
CA GLN A 30 1.14 -12.37 -14.14
C GLN A 30 1.38 -12.75 -15.60
N ASN A 31 0.50 -12.32 -16.52
CA ASN A 31 0.61 -12.63 -17.96
C ASN A 31 1.52 -11.64 -18.71
N SER A 32 1.45 -10.36 -18.37
CA SER A 32 2.20 -9.26 -18.96
C SER A 32 2.61 -8.29 -17.85
N PRO A 33 3.85 -8.44 -17.32
CA PRO A 33 4.32 -7.67 -16.17
C PRO A 33 4.18 -6.17 -16.39
N ILE A 34 3.42 -5.54 -15.49
CA ILE A 34 3.24 -4.10 -15.46
C ILE A 34 4.59 -3.44 -15.19
N THR A 35 4.90 -2.41 -15.97
CA THR A 35 6.16 -1.67 -15.86
C THR A 35 5.95 -0.34 -15.12
N LEU A 36 7.03 0.19 -14.54
CA LEU A 36 6.99 1.49 -13.87
C LEU A 36 6.50 2.61 -14.80
N ALA A 37 6.81 2.54 -16.10
CA ALA A 37 6.38 3.53 -17.09
C ALA A 37 4.86 3.71 -17.18
N GLU A 38 4.07 2.67 -16.87
CA GLU A 38 2.60 2.73 -16.89
C GLU A 38 2.00 3.55 -15.72
N VAL A 39 2.81 3.83 -14.68
CA VAL A 39 2.41 4.53 -13.44
C VAL A 39 3.27 5.74 -13.08
N GLU A 40 4.40 5.96 -13.76
CA GLU A 40 5.43 6.92 -13.34
C GLU A 40 4.94 8.36 -13.20
N ASN A 41 3.90 8.77 -13.92
CA ASN A 41 3.37 10.13 -13.87
C ASN A 41 2.00 10.22 -13.18
N LYS A 42 1.58 9.17 -12.48
CA LYS A 42 0.31 9.12 -11.76
C LYS A 42 0.52 9.39 -10.28
N ILE A 43 -0.40 10.17 -9.71
CA ILE A 43 -0.53 10.38 -8.28
C ILE A 43 -1.79 9.64 -7.85
N PHE A 44 -1.67 8.83 -6.82
CA PHE A 44 -2.75 8.04 -6.26
C PHE A 44 -3.13 8.59 -4.89
N THR A 45 -4.37 8.35 -4.49
CA THR A 45 -4.90 8.76 -3.18
C THR A 45 -5.29 7.54 -2.36
N PHE A 46 -5.17 7.62 -1.04
CA PHE A 46 -5.65 6.58 -0.14
C PHE A 46 -6.44 7.17 1.04
N HIS A 47 -7.19 6.30 1.73
CA HIS A 47 -7.81 6.62 3.01
C HIS A 47 -7.70 5.47 4.03
N LYS A 48 -7.61 5.80 5.32
CA LYS A 48 -7.58 4.87 6.45
C LYS A 48 -8.47 5.38 7.57
N SER A 49 -9.19 4.47 8.23
CA SER A 49 -10.05 4.73 9.40
C SER A 49 -9.29 4.81 10.73
N SER A 50 -8.04 5.28 10.70
CA SER A 50 -7.19 5.44 11.89
C SER A 50 -6.18 6.55 11.65
N ALA A 51 -5.66 7.17 12.72
CA ALA A 51 -4.52 8.07 12.65
C ALA A 51 -3.24 7.29 12.29
N ARG A 52 -2.67 7.60 11.12
CA ARG A 52 -1.46 6.97 10.61
C ARG A 52 -0.45 8.00 10.13
N ILE A 53 0.82 7.70 10.37
CA ILE A 53 1.96 8.45 9.85
C ILE A 53 2.80 7.49 9.02
N TYR A 54 3.08 7.89 7.79
CA TYR A 54 3.99 7.25 6.86
C TYR A 54 5.25 8.10 6.70
N HIS A 55 6.35 7.48 6.29
CA HIS A 55 7.56 8.22 5.97
C HIS A 55 7.37 9.03 4.68
N THR A 56 7.67 10.33 4.74
CA THR A 56 7.69 11.23 3.58
C THR A 56 9.04 11.15 2.84
N PRO A 57 9.13 11.64 1.59
CA PRO A 57 10.37 11.78 0.85
C PRO A 57 11.49 12.41 1.68
N PRO A 58 12.74 11.94 1.53
CA PRO A 58 13.21 11.00 0.50
C PRO A 58 12.98 9.51 0.84
N THR A 59 12.37 9.19 1.98
CA THR A 59 12.18 7.81 2.42
C THR A 59 11.00 7.15 1.69
N ARG A 60 11.24 5.96 1.13
CA ARG A 60 10.22 5.09 0.54
C ARG A 60 9.34 4.39 1.58
N CYS A 61 8.10 4.11 1.20
CA CYS A 61 7.21 3.15 1.85
C CYS A 61 6.91 1.97 0.91
N PHE A 62 6.48 0.83 1.45
CA PHE A 62 5.98 -0.29 0.65
C PHE A 62 4.51 -0.09 0.26
N LEU A 63 4.15 -0.53 -0.94
CA LEU A 63 2.75 -0.62 -1.38
C LEU A 63 2.29 -2.08 -1.26
N VAL A 64 1.26 -2.29 -0.43
CA VAL A 64 0.69 -3.61 -0.17
C VAL A 64 -0.81 -3.57 -0.39
N GLN A 65 -1.31 -4.49 -1.21
CA GLN A 65 -2.74 -4.68 -1.39
C GLN A 65 -3.28 -5.60 -0.31
N ASN A 66 -4.39 -5.21 0.33
CA ASN A 66 -5.23 -6.15 1.07
C ASN A 66 -6.17 -6.86 0.10
N ILE A 67 -6.17 -8.18 0.11
CA ILE A 67 -7.17 -8.99 -0.56
C ILE A 67 -7.76 -9.92 0.50
N ASN A 68 -8.94 -9.55 1.03
CA ASN A 68 -9.66 -10.34 2.05
C ASN A 68 -8.82 -10.73 3.27
N GLY A 69 -8.09 -9.75 3.83
CA GLY A 69 -7.20 -9.94 4.97
C GLY A 69 -5.79 -10.43 4.59
N LYS A 70 -5.57 -10.85 3.34
CA LYS A 70 -4.26 -11.27 2.85
C LYS A 70 -3.49 -10.13 2.22
N TRP A 71 -2.17 -10.16 2.35
CA TRP A 71 -1.28 -9.10 1.89
C TRP A 71 -0.55 -9.56 0.64
N LEU A 72 -0.52 -8.68 -0.35
CA LEU A 72 0.21 -8.84 -1.60
C LEU A 72 1.09 -7.61 -1.81
N TYR A 73 2.40 -7.79 -1.84
CA TYR A 73 3.35 -6.70 -2.05
C TYR A 73 3.44 -6.33 -3.53
N TRP A 74 3.33 -5.05 -3.84
CA TRP A 74 3.36 -4.56 -5.23
C TRP A 74 4.63 -3.81 -5.59
N GLY A 75 5.24 -3.15 -4.61
CA GLY A 75 6.40 -2.31 -4.89
C GLY A 75 6.66 -1.27 -3.83
N LYS A 76 7.27 -0.16 -4.27
CA LYS A 76 7.66 0.95 -3.39
C LYS A 76 6.99 2.24 -3.86
N ILE A 77 6.68 3.09 -2.89
CA ILE A 77 6.04 4.39 -3.08
C ILE A 77 6.81 5.50 -2.37
N LEU A 78 6.58 6.72 -2.82
CA LEU A 78 6.84 7.93 -2.06
C LEU A 78 5.52 8.50 -1.56
N MET A 79 5.44 8.74 -0.25
CA MET A 79 4.29 9.40 0.36
C MET A 79 4.40 10.92 0.19
N LEU A 80 3.64 11.48 -0.74
CA LEU A 80 3.73 12.91 -1.07
C LEU A 80 3.03 13.79 -0.03
N GLU A 81 1.87 13.33 0.47
CA GLU A 81 1.03 14.08 1.39
C GLU A 81 0.27 13.10 2.28
N GLN A 82 0.05 13.47 3.54
CA GLN A 82 -0.86 12.77 4.44
C GLN A 82 -1.48 13.75 5.43
N THR A 83 -2.77 13.58 5.69
CA THR A 83 -3.56 14.45 6.57
C THR A 83 -4.36 13.59 7.52
N ILE A 84 -4.20 13.83 8.82
CA ILE A 84 -5.01 13.21 9.87
C ILE A 84 -6.10 14.19 10.25
N THR A 85 -7.35 13.76 10.17
CA THR A 85 -8.52 14.53 10.62
C THR A 85 -9.27 13.79 11.71
N SER A 86 -9.93 14.53 12.61
CA SER A 86 -10.82 13.99 13.63
C SER A 86 -12.22 14.51 13.41
N ASP A 87 -13.22 13.66 13.58
CA ASP A 87 -14.62 14.10 13.67
C ASP A 87 -14.98 14.52 15.11
N ASP A 88 -16.25 14.95 15.29
CA ASP A 88 -16.81 15.36 16.58
C ASP A 88 -16.87 14.22 17.62
N ASN A 89 -16.79 12.96 17.17
CA ASN A 89 -16.74 11.77 18.01
C ASN A 89 -15.31 11.33 18.33
N TYR A 90 -14.31 12.16 18.01
CA TYR A 90 -12.88 11.85 18.14
C TYR A 90 -12.41 10.66 17.29
N SER A 91 -13.18 10.28 16.27
CA SER A 91 -12.78 9.26 15.31
C SER A 91 -11.77 9.85 14.33
N GLN A 92 -10.58 9.25 14.29
CA GLN A 92 -9.49 9.74 13.46
C GLN A 92 -9.41 9.00 12.14
N THR A 93 -9.27 9.75 11.06
CA THR A 93 -9.04 9.23 9.71
C THR A 93 -7.76 9.81 9.14
N THR A 94 -7.11 9.05 8.26
CA THR A 94 -5.93 9.51 7.52
C THR A 94 -6.22 9.42 6.04
N THR A 95 -5.98 10.51 5.32
CA THR A 95 -5.97 10.52 3.85
C THR A 95 -4.60 10.93 3.36
N GLY A 96 -4.28 10.65 2.11
CA GLY A 96 -3.01 11.11 1.56
C GLY A 96 -2.82 10.78 0.09
N LYS A 97 -1.69 11.25 -0.44
CA LYS A 97 -1.28 11.08 -1.83
C LYS A 97 0.06 10.38 -1.91
N TYR A 98 0.20 9.46 -2.85
CA TYR A 98 1.45 8.75 -3.08
C TYR A 98 1.77 8.59 -4.56
N LYS A 99 3.06 8.39 -4.83
CA LYS A 99 3.59 8.07 -6.16
C LYS A 99 4.26 6.71 -6.11
N ILE A 100 3.99 5.85 -7.09
CA ILE A 100 4.70 4.57 -7.25
C ILE A 100 6.06 4.85 -7.88
N ILE A 101 7.12 4.33 -7.26
CA ILE A 101 8.50 4.49 -7.72
C ILE A 101 9.17 3.17 -8.11
N GLU A 102 8.56 2.03 -7.75
CA GLU A 102 9.02 0.71 -8.13
C GLU A 102 7.82 -0.24 -8.19
N ILE A 103 7.78 -1.10 -9.20
CA ILE A 103 6.83 -2.22 -9.29
C ILE A 103 7.65 -3.49 -9.34
N TYR A 104 7.31 -4.43 -8.47
CA TYR A 104 7.96 -5.74 -8.45
C TYR A 104 7.49 -6.57 -9.63
N ASN A 105 8.39 -7.33 -10.25
CA ASN A 105 7.98 -8.35 -11.21
C ASN A 105 7.28 -9.53 -10.49
N PRO A 106 6.51 -10.38 -11.19
CA PRO A 106 5.70 -11.41 -10.55
C PRO A 106 6.49 -12.38 -9.66
N GLU A 107 7.69 -12.80 -10.09
CA GLU A 107 8.51 -13.72 -9.30
C GLU A 107 8.99 -13.06 -8.01
N TYR A 108 9.54 -11.85 -8.10
CA TYR A 108 9.97 -11.10 -6.92
C TYR A 108 8.81 -10.73 -6.00
N GLN A 109 7.65 -10.35 -6.56
CA GLN A 109 6.40 -10.11 -5.82
C GLN A 109 6.00 -11.35 -5.00
N LYS A 110 6.08 -12.55 -5.59
CA LYS A 110 5.81 -13.80 -4.87
C LYS A 110 6.80 -13.98 -3.72
N GLN A 111 8.09 -13.88 -4.01
CA GLN A 111 9.14 -14.07 -3.00
C GLN A 111 8.99 -13.07 -1.85
N ILE A 112 8.93 -11.77 -2.13
CA ILE A 112 8.83 -10.77 -1.07
C ILE A 112 7.54 -10.92 -0.26
N THR A 113 6.42 -11.25 -0.89
CA THR A 113 5.16 -11.50 -0.17
C THR A 113 5.28 -12.67 0.80
N LEU A 114 5.94 -13.77 0.42
CA LEU A 114 6.13 -14.93 1.29
C LEU A 114 7.06 -14.68 2.48
N HIS A 115 8.02 -13.76 2.33
CA HIS A 115 9.09 -13.53 3.32
C HIS A 115 8.83 -12.32 4.23
N GLU A 116 8.19 -11.26 3.73
CA GLU A 116 7.96 -10.00 4.47
C GLU A 116 6.56 -9.91 5.10
N THR A 117 5.63 -10.76 4.67
CA THR A 117 4.28 -10.74 5.24
C THR A 117 4.26 -11.45 6.60
N PRO A 118 3.54 -10.92 7.61
CA PRO A 118 3.33 -11.63 8.87
C PRO A 118 2.73 -13.02 8.68
N GLU A 119 2.99 -13.90 9.65
CA GLU A 119 2.49 -15.26 9.63
C GLU A 119 0.96 -15.31 9.45
N GLY A 120 0.50 -16.15 8.53
CA GLY A 120 -0.92 -16.30 8.20
C GLY A 120 -1.53 -15.19 7.34
N LEU A 121 -0.80 -14.11 7.04
CA LEU A 121 -1.33 -13.00 6.23
C LEU A 121 -0.87 -13.02 4.77
N SER A 122 0.08 -13.86 4.37
CA SER A 122 0.54 -13.94 2.97
C SER A 122 -0.60 -14.30 2.03
N TYR A 123 -0.71 -13.58 0.90
CA TYR A 123 -1.61 -13.92 -0.21
C TYR A 123 -1.23 -15.26 -0.86
N PHE A 124 0.06 -15.54 -0.98
CA PHE A 124 0.55 -16.82 -1.46
C PHE A 124 0.63 -17.83 -0.31
N LEU A 125 0.33 -19.09 -0.60
CA LEU A 125 0.57 -20.20 0.32
C LEU A 125 2.07 -20.50 0.35
N LYS A 126 2.60 -20.78 1.55
CA LYS A 126 3.93 -21.38 1.68
C LYS A 126 3.79 -22.85 1.29
N ASP A 127 4.59 -23.27 0.32
CA ASP A 127 4.71 -24.68 -0.09
C ASP A 127 5.30 -25.53 1.05
#